data_AF-A0A699WTL3-F1
#
_entry.id   AF-A0A699WTL3-F1
#
_cell.length_a   1.000
_cell.length_b   1.000
_cell.length_c   1.000
_cell.angle_alpha   90.00
_cell.angle_beta   90.00
_cell.angle_gamma   90.00
#
_symmetry.space_group_name_H-M   'P 1'
#
loop_
_entity.id
_entity.type
_entity.pdbx_description
1 polymer ?
#
loop_
_entity_poly.entity_id
_entity_poly.type
_entity_poly.pdbx_seq_one_letter_code
_entity_poly.pdbx_strand_id
1 'polypeptide(L)'
;MRKGEKFVWTDEREESFEELKWRLMSAPILTLPSGFGGFQIYSDASKKGLGCVLMQHGKVIAYASIQLKSYERELNMRQRRWLELLKDYDT
;
A
#
# COMPACT_ATOMS: atom_id res chain seq x y z
N MET A 1 9.18 2.24 -19.13
CA MET A 1 8.56 1.40 -20.19
C MET A 1 7.82 2.29 -21.16
N ARG A 2 8.07 2.16 -22.46
CA ARG A 2 7.31 2.87 -23.49
C ARG A 2 6.13 2.01 -23.91
N LYS A 3 4.96 2.62 -24.01
CA LYS A 3 3.74 1.93 -24.42
C LYS A 3 3.90 1.49 -25.88
N GLY A 4 3.74 0.20 -26.17
CA GLY A 4 3.84 -0.36 -27.52
C GLY A 4 5.18 -1.05 -27.85
N GLU A 5 6.20 -0.93 -27.00
CA GLU A 5 7.44 -1.71 -27.14
C GLU A 5 7.31 -3.06 -26.43
N LYS A 6 7.80 -4.14 -27.07
CA LYS A 6 7.80 -5.47 -26.47
C LYS A 6 8.79 -5.50 -25.30
N PHE A 7 8.31 -5.83 -24.12
CA PHE A 7 9.19 -6.00 -22.97
C PHE A 7 9.99 -7.30 -23.13
N VAL A 8 11.31 -7.17 -23.04
CA VAL A 8 12.23 -8.30 -23.07
C VAL A 8 12.60 -8.64 -21.63
N TRP A 9 12.44 -9.88 -21.21
CA TRP A 9 12.95 -10.34 -19.92
C TRP A 9 14.41 -10.74 -20.10
N THR A 10 15.31 -10.16 -19.30
CA THR A 10 16.77 -10.43 -19.36
C THR A 10 17.24 -10.88 -17.98
N ASP A 11 18.39 -11.52 -17.91
CA ASP A 11 18.95 -12.02 -16.64
C ASP A 11 19.15 -10.89 -15.62
N GLU A 12 19.61 -9.70 -16.06
CA GLU A 12 19.71 -8.50 -15.21
C GLU A 12 18.36 -8.06 -14.60
N ARG A 13 17.26 -8.24 -15.36
CA ARG A 13 15.90 -7.90 -14.91
C ARG A 13 15.36 -8.94 -13.94
N GLU A 14 15.69 -10.22 -14.16
CA GLU A 14 15.40 -11.29 -13.21
C GLU A 14 16.12 -11.06 -11.89
N GLU A 15 17.43 -10.74 -11.92
CA GLU A 15 18.20 -10.47 -10.71
C GLU A 15 17.63 -9.28 -9.92
N SER A 16 17.31 -8.19 -10.61
CA SER A 16 16.66 -7.02 -9.99
C SER A 16 15.28 -7.37 -9.40
N PHE A 17 14.53 -8.26 -10.05
CA PHE A 17 13.20 -8.68 -9.60
C PHE A 17 13.29 -9.61 -8.39
N GLU A 18 14.24 -10.53 -8.36
CA GLU A 18 14.52 -11.39 -7.22
C GLU A 18 15.04 -10.59 -6.02
N GLU A 19 15.89 -9.57 -6.25
CA GLU A 19 16.29 -8.66 -5.19
C GLU A 19 15.07 -7.92 -4.61
N LEU A 20 14.17 -7.43 -5.47
CA LEU A 20 12.94 -6.78 -5.03
C LEU A 20 12.06 -7.74 -4.22
N LYS A 21 11.86 -8.97 -4.69
CA LYS A 21 11.14 -10.01 -3.93
C LYS A 21 11.77 -10.23 -2.58
N TRP A 22 13.09 -10.40 -2.53
CA TRP A 22 13.82 -10.62 -1.28
C TRP A 22 13.57 -9.46 -0.32
N ARG A 23 13.73 -8.21 -0.76
CA ARG A 23 13.49 -7.02 0.08
C ARG A 23 12.05 -6.93 0.58
N LEU A 24 11.07 -7.34 -0.24
CA LEU A 24 9.65 -7.36 0.15
C LEU A 24 9.35 -8.50 1.14
N MET A 25 9.98 -9.67 0.97
CA MET A 25 9.81 -10.81 1.88
C MET A 25 10.61 -10.67 3.18
N SER A 26 11.74 -9.97 3.14
CA SER A 26 12.58 -9.67 4.30
C SER A 26 12.16 -8.39 5.02
N ALA A 27 11.11 -7.71 4.53
CA ALA A 27 10.57 -6.53 5.18
C ALA A 27 10.26 -6.85 6.66
N PRO A 28 10.48 -5.89 7.58
CA PRO A 28 10.41 -6.15 9.00
C PRO A 28 9.08 -6.81 9.35
N ILE A 29 9.17 -7.95 10.05
CA ILE A 29 8.03 -8.62 10.67
C ILE A 29 7.29 -7.56 11.48
N LEU A 30 5.97 -7.49 11.29
CA LEU A 30 5.07 -6.57 11.97
C LEU A 30 5.47 -6.45 13.44
N THR A 31 5.86 -5.25 13.85
CA THR A 31 6.31 -5.02 15.23
C THR A 31 5.09 -4.84 16.12
N LEU A 32 5.13 -5.37 17.34
CA LEU A 32 4.04 -5.15 18.29
C LEU A 32 3.91 -3.66 18.62
N PRO A 33 2.68 -3.14 18.75
CA PRO A 33 2.46 -1.76 19.17
C PRO A 33 2.99 -1.56 20.60
N SER A 34 3.70 -0.46 20.82
CA SER A 34 4.07 0.03 22.13
C SER A 34 2.88 0.75 22.77
N GLY A 35 2.68 0.58 24.08
CA GLY A 35 1.69 1.34 24.85
C GLY A 35 2.05 2.83 25.02
N PHE A 36 3.27 3.23 24.64
CA PHE A 36 3.75 4.60 24.69
C PHE A 36 4.14 5.09 23.30
N GLY A 37 3.89 6.37 23.02
CA GLY A 37 4.19 7.03 21.75
C GLY A 37 3.03 7.02 20.77
N GLY A 38 2.95 8.05 19.93
CA GLY A 38 1.88 8.20 18.93
C GLY A 38 2.05 7.27 17.73
N PHE A 39 0.93 7.00 17.06
CA PHE A 39 0.89 6.27 15.80
C PHE A 39 0.86 7.22 14.60
N GLN A 40 1.36 6.74 13.46
CA GLN A 40 1.28 7.41 12.16
C GLN A 40 0.59 6.46 11.18
N ILE A 41 -0.39 6.98 10.45
CA ILE A 41 -1.06 6.25 9.38
C ILE A 41 -0.64 6.87 8.05
N TYR A 42 -0.15 6.02 7.15
CA TYR A 42 0.12 6.37 5.76
C TYR A 42 -0.90 5.68 4.87
N SER A 43 -1.71 6.44 4.16
CA SER A 43 -2.77 5.90 3.29
C SER A 43 -2.54 6.27 1.82
N ASP A 44 -2.93 5.37 0.91
CA ASP A 44 -2.95 5.59 -0.53
C ASP A 44 -4.19 4.96 -1.19
N ALA A 45 -4.65 5.59 -2.27
CA ALA A 45 -5.83 5.20 -3.02
C ALA A 45 -5.47 4.81 -4.46
N SER A 46 -5.87 3.62 -4.87
CA SER A 46 -5.79 3.17 -6.27
C SER A 46 -7.17 3.16 -6.94
N LYS A 47 -7.21 2.77 -8.23
CA LYS A 47 -8.48 2.50 -8.93
C LYS A 47 -9.23 1.27 -8.40
N LYS A 48 -8.55 0.38 -7.68
CA LYS A 48 -9.10 -0.92 -7.28
C LYS A 48 -9.37 -1.03 -5.79
N GLY A 49 -8.66 -0.27 -4.98
CA GLY A 49 -8.68 -0.40 -3.53
C GLY A 49 -7.97 0.76 -2.85
N LEU A 50 -8.23 0.89 -1.56
CA LEU A 50 -7.58 1.80 -0.63
C LEU A 50 -6.63 0.95 0.23
N GLY A 51 -5.47 1.49 0.57
CA GLY A 51 -4.51 0.82 1.43
C GLY A 51 -3.94 1.79 2.46
N CYS A 52 -3.65 1.30 3.65
CA CYS A 52 -2.94 2.07 4.65
C CYS A 52 -1.93 1.21 5.44
N VAL A 53 -0.94 1.90 5.99
CA VAL A 53 0.12 1.35 6.83
C VAL A 53 0.10 2.09 8.16
N LEU A 54 -0.06 1.33 9.25
CA LEU A 54 0.08 1.83 10.61
C LEU A 54 1.55 1.71 11.03
N MET A 55 2.13 2.81 11.47
CA MET A 55 3.53 2.89 11.89
C MET A 55 3.66 3.49 13.29
N GLN A 56 4.70 3.06 14.01
CA GLN A 56 5.10 3.62 15.28
C GLN A 56 6.63 3.64 15.36
N HIS A 57 7.23 4.78 15.71
CA HIS A 57 8.69 4.95 15.81
C HIS A 57 9.46 4.48 14.56
N GLY A 58 8.92 4.73 13.36
CA GLY A 58 9.54 4.32 12.09
C GLY A 58 9.45 2.83 11.76
N LYS A 59 8.72 2.04 12.56
CA LYS A 59 8.45 0.61 12.31
C LYS A 59 7.01 0.39 11.90
N VAL A 60 6.79 -0.58 11.02
CA VAL A 60 5.45 -1.00 10.61
C VAL A 60 4.83 -1.88 11.69
N ILE A 61 3.61 -1.53 12.10
CA ILE A 61 2.80 -2.26 13.07
C ILE A 61 1.75 -3.11 12.37
N ALA A 62 1.06 -2.56 11.38
CA ALA A 62 0.00 -3.26 10.64
C ALA A 62 -0.20 -2.69 9.24
N TYR A 63 -0.76 -3.52 8.36
CA TYR A 63 -1.29 -3.13 7.06
C TYR A 63 -2.80 -3.35 7.07
N ALA A 64 -3.54 -2.43 6.45
CA ALA A 64 -4.94 -2.65 6.13
C ALA A 64 -5.20 -2.24 4.67
N SER A 65 -6.05 -2.99 3.99
CA SER A 65 -6.44 -2.68 2.63
C SER A 65 -7.88 -3.05 2.39
N ILE A 66 -8.62 -2.17 1.72
CA ILE A 66 -10.03 -2.36 1.38
C ILE A 66 -10.17 -2.30 -0.13
N GLN A 67 -10.76 -3.35 -0.69
CA GLN A 67 -11.09 -3.35 -2.10
C GLN A 67 -12.35 -2.54 -2.35
N LEU A 68 -12.31 -1.64 -3.33
CA LEU A 68 -13.46 -0.84 -3.71
C LEU A 68 -14.47 -1.69 -4.47
N LYS A 69 -15.75 -1.50 -4.15
CA LYS A 69 -16.88 -2.06 -4.90
C LYS A 69 -16.99 -1.39 -6.27
N SER A 70 -17.65 -2.04 -7.22
CA SER A 70 -17.77 -1.57 -8.61
C SER A 70 -18.21 -0.10 -8.71
N TYR A 71 -19.22 0.30 -7.94
CA TYR A 71 -19.71 1.68 -7.92
C TYR A 71 -18.76 2.69 -7.25
N GLU A 72 -17.93 2.26 -6.29
CA GLU A 72 -16.91 3.14 -5.67
C GLU A 72 -15.70 3.35 -6.60
N ARG A 73 -15.47 2.42 -7.55
CA ARG A 73 -14.37 2.52 -8.52
C ARG A 73 -14.61 3.58 -9.58
N GLU A 74 -15.84 4.00 -9.83
CA GLU A 74 -16.15 5.05 -10.82
C GLU A 74 -15.94 6.46 -10.28
N LEU A 75 -15.77 6.62 -8.96
CA LEU A 75 -15.49 7.89 -8.31
C LEU A 75 -14.14 8.46 -8.76
N ASN A 76 -14.03 9.79 -8.80
CA ASN A 76 -12.76 10.44 -9.08
C ASN A 76 -11.79 10.36 -7.87
N MET A 77 -10.49 10.62 -8.09
CA MET A 77 -9.47 10.47 -7.04
C MET A 77 -9.74 11.32 -5.79
N ARG A 78 -10.34 12.51 -5.95
CA ARG A 78 -10.72 13.36 -4.81
C ARG A 78 -11.82 12.72 -3.98
N GLN A 79 -12.87 12.22 -4.63
CA GLN A 79 -13.99 11.53 -3.96
C GLN A 79 -13.54 10.25 -3.24
N ARG A 80 -12.60 9.50 -3.81
CA ARG A 80 -12.06 8.30 -3.15
C ARG A 80 -11.26 8.64 -1.89
N ARG A 81 -10.47 9.71 -1.93
CA ARG A 81 -9.73 10.18 -0.74
C ARG A 81 -10.68 10.65 0.37
N TRP A 82 -11.83 11.21 0.02
CA TRP A 82 -12.89 11.49 0.99
C TRP A 82 -13.51 10.22 1.59
N LEU A 83 -13.67 9.15 0.80
CA LEU A 83 -14.14 7.86 1.32
C LEU A 83 -13.16 7.23 2.31
N GLU A 84 -11.85 7.42 2.15
CA GLU A 84 -10.86 6.99 3.16
C GLU A 84 -11.13 7.70 4.50
N LEU A 85 -11.21 9.04 4.48
CA LEU A 85 -11.44 9.84 5.69
C LEU A 85 -12.75 9.49 6.41
N LEU A 86 -13.82 9.23 5.66
CA LEU A 86 -15.12 8.88 6.24
C LEU A 86 -15.11 7.48 6.86
N LYS A 87 -14.46 6.51 6.21
CA LYS A 87 -14.38 5.14 6.73
C LYS A 87 -13.53 5.04 7.99
N ASP A 88 -12.54 5.92 8.15
CA ASP A 88 -11.74 6.02 9.38
C ASP A 88 -12.55 6.60 10.56
N TYR A 89 -13.69 7.25 10.29
CA TYR A 89 -14.52 7.90 11.31
C TYR A 89 -15.68 7.03 11.83
N ASP A 90 -16.18 6.10 11.01
CA ASP A 90 -17.31 5.20 11.33
C ASP A 90 -16.87 3.92 12.11
N THR A 91 -15.79 4.00 12.91
CA THR A 91 -15.30 2.88 13.74
C THR A 91 -15.79 2.96 15.18
#